data_AF-A0A7V4JM44-F1
#
_entry.id   AF-A0A7V4JM44-F1
#
_cell.length_a   1.000
_cell.length_b   1.000
_cell.length_c   1.000
_cell.angle_alpha   90.00
_cell.angle_beta   90.00
_cell.angle_gamma   90.00
#
_symmetry.space_group_name_H-M   'P 1'
#
loop_
_entity.id
_entity.type
_entity.pdbx_description
1 polymer ?
#
loop_
_entity_poly.entity_id
_entity_poly.type
_entity_poly.pdbx_seq_one_letter_code
_entity_poly.pdbx_strand_id
1 'polypeptide(L)'
;MLKINCSACPGFCCSSKTRAILTPEEGEFFKDYAEEVQTSHGTLKVLKQKNNGKCIFYDENTHVCSIYEKRPFDCRMYPYVIAYRNNKVEFLLDDTYCPRIQDCTHEEIESDQQQWESQHLPLWWIKAYSEML
;
A
#
# COMPACT_ATOMS: atom_id res chain seq x y z
N MET A 1 -4.45 13.68 -0.98
CA MET A 1 -3.59 12.67 -1.63
C MET A 1 -2.29 13.31 -2.08
N LEU A 2 -1.17 12.94 -1.45
CA LEU A 2 0.16 13.24 -1.95
C LEU A 2 0.25 12.76 -3.40
N LYS A 3 0.46 13.71 -4.33
CA LYS A 3 0.55 13.39 -5.76
C LYS A 3 1.91 12.78 -6.03
N ILE A 4 1.98 11.45 -5.99
CA ILE A 4 3.16 10.70 -6.41
C ILE A 4 3.04 10.43 -7.89
N ASN A 5 3.98 10.96 -8.65
CA ASN A 5 4.08 10.65 -10.07
C ASN A 5 4.90 9.36 -10.26
N CYS A 6 4.24 8.21 -10.25
CA CYS A 6 4.94 6.94 -10.42
C CYS A 6 5.63 6.82 -11.79
N SER A 7 5.19 7.53 -12.84
CA SER A 7 5.87 7.49 -14.14
C SER A 7 7.22 8.22 -14.15
N ALA A 8 7.48 9.06 -13.16
CA ALA A 8 8.78 9.71 -12.93
C ALA A 8 9.67 8.90 -11.97
N CYS A 9 9.24 7.70 -11.55
CA CYS A 9 9.97 6.81 -10.64
C CYS A 9 10.23 5.48 -11.34
N PRO A 10 11.37 4.79 -11.10
CA PRO A 10 11.64 3.44 -11.61
C PRO A 10 10.70 2.33 -11.10
N GLY A 11 9.59 2.69 -10.44
CA GLY A 11 8.65 1.75 -9.85
C GLY A 11 9.21 0.99 -8.65
N PHE A 12 9.96 1.65 -7.76
CA PHE A 12 10.60 0.97 -6.62
C PHE A 12 9.61 0.17 -5.78
N CYS A 13 8.49 0.76 -5.33
CA CYS A 13 7.48 0.03 -4.55
C CYS A 13 6.93 -1.21 -5.29
N CYS A 14 6.70 -1.12 -6.61
CA CYS A 14 6.19 -2.22 -7.42
C CYS A 14 7.25 -3.30 -7.75
N SER A 15 8.54 -2.96 -7.65
CA SER A 15 9.67 -3.81 -8.03
C SER A 15 10.47 -4.36 -6.85
N SER A 16 10.33 -3.79 -5.64
CA SER A 16 11.05 -4.15 -4.42
C SER A 16 10.41 -5.30 -3.63
N LYS A 17 9.60 -6.14 -4.29
CA LYS A 17 8.93 -7.31 -3.69
C LYS A 17 7.90 -7.00 -2.60
N THR A 18 7.27 -5.84 -2.63
CA THR A 18 6.13 -5.56 -1.75
C THR A 18 4.89 -6.34 -2.23
N ARG A 19 4.16 -6.96 -1.30
CA ARG A 19 2.87 -7.61 -1.56
C ARG A 19 1.80 -6.64 -1.10
N ALA A 20 1.20 -5.89 -2.04
CA ALA A 20 0.21 -4.88 -1.70
C ALA A 20 -0.97 -5.52 -0.95
N ILE A 21 -1.26 -5.02 0.25
CA ILE A 21 -2.30 -5.57 1.12
C ILE A 21 -3.65 -5.01 0.69
N LEU A 22 -4.61 -5.90 0.48
CA LEU A 22 -5.94 -5.52 0.03
C LEU A 22 -6.86 -5.29 1.23
N THR A 23 -7.67 -4.23 1.19
CA THR A 23 -8.80 -4.12 2.12
C THR A 23 -9.75 -5.31 1.93
N PRO A 24 -10.65 -5.61 2.89
CA PRO A 24 -11.60 -6.69 2.72
C PRO A 24 -12.46 -6.57 1.46
N GLU A 25 -12.89 -5.35 1.10
CA GLU A 25 -13.64 -5.07 -0.12
C GLU A 25 -12.79 -5.28 -1.39
N GLU A 26 -11.56 -4.74 -1.40
CA GLU A 26 -10.64 -4.91 -2.53
C GLU A 26 -10.23 -6.37 -2.71
N GLY A 27 -10.18 -7.15 -1.63
CA GLY A 27 -9.92 -8.58 -1.65
C GLY A 27 -10.96 -9.39 -2.45
N GLU A 28 -12.21 -8.93 -2.51
CA GLU A 28 -13.24 -9.52 -3.36
C GLU A 28 -13.11 -9.04 -4.81
N PHE A 29 -12.82 -7.76 -5.01
CA PHE A 29 -12.61 -7.20 -6.35
C PHE A 29 -11.40 -7.83 -7.07
N PHE A 30 -10.31 -8.06 -6.35
CA PHE A 30 -9.06 -8.62 -6.89
C PHE A 30 -8.91 -10.13 -6.66
N LYS A 31 -9.98 -10.87 -6.34
CA LYS A 31 -9.91 -12.29 -5.93
C LYS A 31 -9.05 -13.18 -6.84
N ASP A 32 -9.08 -12.95 -8.16
CA ASP A 32 -8.33 -13.75 -9.14
C ASP A 32 -6.83 -13.39 -9.18
N TYR A 33 -6.49 -12.19 -8.71
CA TYR A 33 -5.15 -11.61 -8.64
C TYR A 33 -4.60 -11.57 -7.21
N ALA A 34 -5.33 -12.12 -6.24
CA ALA A 34 -4.99 -12.09 -4.84
C ALA A 34 -4.61 -13.48 -4.31
N GLU A 35 -3.79 -13.49 -3.28
CA GLU A 35 -3.42 -14.67 -2.51
C GLU A 35 -3.58 -14.38 -1.01
N GLU A 36 -3.88 -15.42 -0.25
CA GLU A 36 -4.15 -15.31 1.18
C GLU A 36 -2.87 -15.37 2.01
N VAL A 37 -2.85 -14.61 3.10
CA VAL A 37 -1.78 -14.60 4.09
C VAL A 37 -2.40 -14.76 5.47
N GLN A 38 -1.93 -15.75 6.21
CA GLN A 38 -2.37 -15.99 7.58
C GLN A 38 -1.61 -15.07 8.54
N THR A 39 -2.34 -14.39 9.42
CA THR A 39 -1.82 -13.53 10.49
C THR A 39 -2.42 -13.97 11.83
N SER A 40 -1.93 -13.45 12.95
CA SER A 40 -2.52 -13.75 14.26
C SER A 40 -3.91 -13.14 14.45
N HIS A 41 -4.26 -12.15 13.61
CA HIS A 41 -5.52 -11.40 13.65
C HIS A 41 -6.50 -11.74 12.53
N GLY A 42 -6.21 -12.77 11.73
CA GLY A 42 -7.08 -13.28 10.66
C GLY A 42 -6.34 -13.52 9.36
N THR A 43 -7.10 -13.72 8.29
CA THR A 43 -6.54 -13.91 6.94
C THR A 43 -6.61 -12.59 6.16
N LEU A 44 -5.45 -12.13 5.69
CA LEU A 44 -5.35 -11.04 4.74
C LEU A 44 -5.36 -11.58 3.31
N LYS A 45 -5.78 -10.73 2.37
CA LYS A 45 -5.50 -10.94 0.94
C LYS A 45 -4.48 -9.92 0.49
N VAL A 46 -3.52 -10.36 -0.30
CA VAL A 46 -2.49 -9.50 -0.90
C VAL A 46 -2.42 -9.76 -2.40
N LEU A 47 -1.97 -8.77 -3.17
CA LEU A 47 -1.74 -8.99 -4.60
C LEU A 47 -0.65 -10.02 -4.84
N LYS A 48 -0.90 -10.93 -5.78
CA LYS A 48 0.09 -11.90 -6.27
C LYS A 48 1.31 -11.17 -6.84
N GLN A 49 2.43 -11.88 -6.81
CA GLN A 49 3.66 -11.46 -7.48
C GLN A 49 3.94 -12.33 -8.71
N LYS A 50 4.68 -11.77 -9.66
CA LYS A 50 5.30 -12.52 -10.76
C LYS A 50 6.43 -13.38 -10.21
N ASN A 51 6.93 -14.33 -11.01
CA ASN A 51 8.05 -15.21 -10.63
C ASN A 51 9.33 -14.46 -10.23
N ASN A 52 9.52 -13.22 -10.68
CA ASN A 52 10.65 -12.37 -10.32
C ASN A 52 10.41 -11.53 -9.05
N GLY A 53 9.31 -11.76 -8.34
CA GLY A 53 8.92 -11.05 -7.11
C GLY A 53 8.30 -9.67 -7.34
N LYS A 54 8.14 -9.22 -8.59
CA LYS A 54 7.48 -7.94 -8.88
C LYS A 54 5.97 -8.08 -8.78
N CYS A 55 5.27 -6.98 -8.52
CA CYS A 55 3.80 -6.96 -8.51
C CYS A 55 3.22 -7.48 -9.84
N ILE A 56 2.13 -8.25 -9.77
CA ILE A 56 1.45 -8.82 -10.95
C ILE A 56 1.01 -7.77 -11.98
N PHE A 57 0.70 -6.54 -11.53
CA PHE A 57 0.28 -5.42 -12.39
C PHE A 57 1.41 -4.46 -12.77
N TYR A 58 2.66 -4.75 -12.43
CA TYR A 58 3.79 -3.91 -12.83
C TYR A 58 4.17 -4.17 -14.28
N ASP A 59 4.16 -3.15 -15.13
CA ASP A 59 4.70 -3.23 -16.49
C ASP A 59 6.19 -2.88 -16.47
N GLU A 60 7.02 -3.84 -16.87
CA GLU A 60 8.48 -3.71 -16.83
C GLU A 60 9.04 -2.91 -18.01
N ASN A 61 8.27 -2.74 -19.08
CA ASN A 61 8.67 -1.95 -20.24
C ASN A 61 8.41 -0.47 -20.02
N THR A 62 7.27 -0.14 -19.41
CA THR A 62 6.85 1.25 -19.17
C THR A 62 7.16 1.74 -17.76
N HIS A 63 7.54 0.84 -16.84
CA HIS A 63 7.73 1.11 -15.41
C HIS A 63 6.48 1.64 -14.69
N VAL A 64 5.29 1.41 -15.25
CA VAL A 64 4.02 1.89 -14.73
C VAL A 64 3.09 0.73 -14.35
N CYS A 65 2.16 0.97 -13.43
CA CYS A 65 1.13 0.00 -13.10
C CYS A 65 0.09 -0.07 -14.22
N SER A 66 -0.20 -1.27 -14.73
CA SER A 66 -1.20 -1.49 -15.79
C SER A 66 -2.63 -1.18 -15.35
N ILE A 67 -2.87 -1.06 -14.05
CA ILE A 67 -4.17 -0.70 -13.45
C ILE A 67 -4.10 0.62 -12.67
N TYR A 68 -3.28 1.59 -13.11
CA TYR A 68 -2.94 2.79 -12.34
C TYR A 68 -4.13 3.51 -11.67
N GLU A 69 -5.24 3.67 -12.38
CA GLU A 69 -6.48 4.30 -11.88
C GLU A 69 -7.26 3.45 -10.88
N LYS A 70 -7.03 2.13 -10.88
CA LYS A 70 -7.69 1.15 -10.01
C LYS A 70 -6.74 0.57 -8.96
N ARG A 71 -5.56 1.16 -8.75
CA ARG A 71 -4.58 0.71 -7.75
C ARG A 71 -5.27 0.53 -6.40
N PRO A 72 -4.98 -0.55 -5.64
CA PRO A 72 -5.61 -0.80 -4.35
C PRO A 72 -5.21 0.25 -3.30
N PHE A 73 -5.89 0.23 -2.16
CA PHE A 73 -5.74 1.15 -1.05
C PHE A 73 -4.28 1.30 -0.63
N ASP A 74 -3.60 0.19 -0.37
CA ASP A 74 -2.19 0.15 0.05
C ASP A 74 -1.25 0.83 -0.97
N CYS A 75 -1.53 0.67 -2.27
CA CYS A 75 -0.78 1.35 -3.33
C CYS A 75 -1.11 2.84 -3.46
N ARG A 76 -2.32 3.28 -3.09
CA ARG A 76 -2.75 4.68 -3.14
C ARG A 76 -2.26 5.46 -1.92
N MET A 77 -2.20 4.79 -0.77
CA MET A 77 -1.71 5.38 0.48
C MET A 77 -0.20 5.41 0.56
N TYR A 78 0.54 4.64 -0.24
CA TYR A 78 2.00 4.75 -0.29
C TYR A 78 2.41 6.24 -0.44
N PRO A 79 3.33 6.75 0.39
CA PRO A 79 4.30 6.04 1.22
C PRO A 79 3.85 5.79 2.67
N TYR A 80 2.57 5.91 2.98
CA TYR A 80 2.09 5.60 4.33
C TYR A 80 1.97 4.09 4.54
N VAL A 81 2.23 3.66 5.77
CA VAL A 81 1.93 2.33 6.31
C VAL A 81 1.10 2.46 7.58
N ILE A 82 0.25 1.47 7.85
CA ILE A 82 -0.63 1.46 9.04
C ILE A 82 -0.01 0.63 10.15
N ALA A 83 0.32 1.27 11.26
CA ALA A 83 0.76 0.60 12.48
C ALA A 83 -0.37 0.55 13.52
N TYR A 84 -0.47 -0.56 14.24
CA TYR A 84 -1.31 -0.69 15.42
C TYR A 84 -0.46 -0.90 16.67
N ARG A 85 -0.35 0.12 17.51
CA ARG A 85 0.45 0.08 18.75
C ARG A 85 -0.23 0.87 19.85
N ASN A 86 -0.04 0.47 21.11
CA ASN A 86 -0.59 1.16 22.27
C ASN A 86 -2.12 1.43 22.18
N ASN A 87 -2.87 0.48 21.62
CA ASN A 87 -4.31 0.58 21.35
C ASN A 87 -4.70 1.76 20.42
N LYS A 88 -3.79 2.21 19.57
CA LYS A 88 -4.01 3.29 18.60
C LYS A 88 -3.62 2.84 17.20
N VAL A 89 -4.34 3.39 16.22
CA VAL A 89 -4.02 3.28 14.80
C VAL A 89 -3.16 4.48 14.45
N GLU A 90 -2.03 4.25 13.80
CA GLU A 90 -1.09 5.29 13.40
C GLU A 90 -0.72 5.10 11.93
N PHE A 91 -0.76 6.18 11.15
CA PHE A 91 -0.25 6.21 9.78
C PHE A 91 1.17 6.73 9.82
N LEU A 92 2.14 5.90 9.45
CA LEU A 92 3.56 6.22 9.48
C LEU A 92 4.06 6.41 8.06
N LEU A 93 4.96 7.36 7.85
CA LEU A 93 5.67 7.50 6.58
C LEU A 93 6.76 6.42 6.48
N ASP A 94 6.71 5.63 5.41
CA ASP A 94 7.80 4.79 4.94
C ASP A 94 8.61 5.54 3.88
N ASP A 95 9.73 6.13 4.30
CA ASP A 95 10.64 6.87 3.44
C ASP A 95 11.67 5.99 2.73
N THR A 96 11.59 4.66 2.88
CA THR A 96 12.61 3.73 2.39
C THR A 96 12.77 3.80 0.86
N TYR A 97 11.67 4.00 0.12
CA TYR A 97 11.71 3.89 -1.35
C TYR A 97 11.06 5.04 -2.13
N CYS A 98 10.41 6.02 -1.47
CA CYS A 98 9.71 7.09 -2.17
C CYS A 98 10.57 8.36 -2.27
N PRO A 99 11.14 8.68 -3.46
CA PRO A 99 11.92 9.91 -3.61
C PRO A 99 11.08 11.18 -3.37
N ARG A 100 9.76 11.12 -3.61
CA ARG A 100 8.86 12.27 -3.45
C ARG A 100 8.77 12.78 -2.00
N ILE A 101 9.01 11.93 -0.99
CA ILE A 101 8.93 12.34 0.42
C ILE A 101 9.98 13.40 0.74
N GLN A 102 11.16 13.35 0.11
CA GLN A 102 12.25 14.28 0.38
C GLN A 102 11.88 15.74 0.07
N ASP A 103 10.95 15.93 -0.86
CA ASP A 103 10.48 17.24 -1.33
C ASP A 103 9.06 17.58 -0.82
N CYS A 104 8.48 16.82 0.11
CA CYS A 104 7.16 17.12 0.68
C CYS A 104 7.26 18.17 1.78
N THR A 105 6.35 19.13 1.80
CA THR A 105 6.22 20.03 2.96
C THR A 105 5.51 19.32 4.12
N HIS A 106 5.70 19.84 5.33
CA HIS A 106 4.99 19.32 6.51
C HIS A 106 3.47 19.43 6.34
N GLU A 107 2.97 20.55 5.81
CA GLU A 107 1.54 20.78 5.56
C GLU A 107 0.97 19.78 4.53
N GLU A 108 1.74 19.42 3.48
CA GLU A 108 1.32 18.41 2.51
C GLU A 108 1.17 17.03 3.16
N ILE A 109 2.10 16.67 4.06
CA ILE A 109 2.09 15.40 4.79
C ILE A 109 0.91 15.35 5.77
N GLU A 110 0.75 16.37 6.62
CA GLU A 110 -0.30 16.42 7.63
C GLU A 110 -1.70 16.35 7.01
N SER A 111 -1.93 17.13 5.95
CA SER A 111 -3.21 17.14 5.22
C SER A 111 -3.52 15.77 4.63
N ASP A 112 -2.51 15.09 4.09
CA ASP A 112 -2.70 13.77 3.50
C ASP A 112 -2.94 12.68 4.56
N GLN A 113 -2.19 12.72 5.66
CA GLN A 113 -2.35 11.79 6.76
C GLN A 113 -3.76 11.86 7.36
N GLN A 114 -4.31 13.06 7.57
CA GLN A 114 -5.68 13.26 8.05
C GLN A 114 -6.73 12.64 7.11
N GLN A 115 -6.49 12.67 5.80
CA GLN A 115 -7.37 12.03 4.83
C GLN A 115 -7.41 10.51 5.02
N TRP A 116 -6.25 9.88 5.30
CA TRP A 116 -6.16 8.44 5.52
C TRP A 116 -6.73 8.01 6.88
N GLU A 117 -6.54 8.82 7.92
CA GLU A 117 -7.11 8.59 9.25
C GLU A 117 -8.66 8.60 9.26
N SER A 118 -9.28 9.28 8.29
CA SER A 118 -10.74 9.29 8.14
C SER A 118 -11.33 7.99 7.56
N GLN A 119 -10.49 7.06 7.10
CA GLN A 119 -10.94 5.80 6.50
C GLN A 119 -11.40 4.82 7.59
N HIS A 120 -12.62 4.31 7.45
CA HIS A 120 -13.22 3.40 8.43
C HIS A 120 -12.83 1.94 8.14
N LEU A 121 -11.56 1.60 8.36
CA LEU A 121 -11.05 0.25 8.16
C LEU A 121 -11.36 -0.65 9.37
N PRO A 122 -11.68 -1.94 9.16
CA PRO A 122 -11.94 -2.85 10.27
C PRO A 122 -10.71 -3.04 11.17
N LEU A 123 -10.90 -2.96 12.49
CA LEU A 123 -9.81 -3.06 13.45
C LEU A 123 -9.02 -4.38 13.35
N TRP A 124 -9.69 -5.50 13.09
CA TRP A 124 -9.01 -6.78 12.91
C TRP A 124 -8.04 -6.73 11.71
N TRP A 125 -8.45 -6.07 10.63
CA TRP A 125 -7.66 -5.93 9.41
C TRP A 125 -6.47 -5.02 9.63
N ILE A 126 -6.67 -3.89 10.34
CA ILE A 126 -5.57 -2.98 10.72
C ILE A 126 -4.52 -3.70 11.56
N LYS A 127 -4.96 -4.49 12.54
CA LYS A 127 -4.06 -5.27 13.39
C LYS A 127 -3.28 -6.30 12.57
N ALA A 128 -3.95 -7.03 11.68
CA ALA A 128 -3.32 -7.99 10.78
C ALA A 128 -2.34 -7.30 9.81
N TYR A 129 -2.70 -6.15 9.25
CA TYR A 129 -1.83 -5.34 8.39
C TYR A 129 -0.55 -4.95 9.14
N SER A 130 -0.67 -4.50 10.39
CA SER A 130 0.48 -4.07 11.19
C SER A 130 1.46 -5.20 11.53
N GLU A 131 1.08 -6.48 11.43
CA GLU A 131 1.99 -7.62 11.58
C GLU A 131 2.87 -7.86 10.35
N MET A 132 2.50 -7.26 9.20
CA MET A 132 3.18 -7.43 7.92
C MET A 132 4.29 -6.39 7.68
N LEU A 133 4.40 -5.39 8.56
CA LEU A 133 5.43 -4.35 8.57
C LEU A 133 6.71 -4.87 9.25
#